data_AF-A0A9E3R3W7-F1
#
_entry.id   AF-A0A9E3R3W7-F1
#
_cell.length_a   1.000
_cell.length_b   1.000
_cell.length_c   1.000
_cell.angle_alpha   90.00
_cell.angle_beta   90.00
_cell.angle_gamma   90.00
#
_symmetry.space_group_name_H-M   'P 1'
#
loop_
_entity.id
_entity.type
_entity.pdbx_description
1 polymer ?
#
loop_
_entity_poly.entity_id
_entity_poly.type
_entity_poly.pdbx_seq_one_letter_code
_entity_poly.pdbx_strand_id
1 'polypeptide(L)'
;AVRRFTARVVAARASSDWAQARALKAALDALHAAAEAAIDARHAANRAARQVERERLRQVEAGPAATRSADLAARADEVEHRAFKARLRAERAALDAELARFEARLRRIEQLRVAASRIMSRQLYDTYVFENALGERRTLRELFAPREPPSGAGDCAAPKLIAYALRNELTPLALAEFWWGLPPRSGGKEEGAFYAPCAEKCGVVLPFLLAGRTPPVTRAP
;
A
#
# COMPACT_ATOMS: atom_id res chain seq x y z
N ALA A 1 13.57 13.70 12.43
CA ALA A 1 13.54 12.22 12.28
C ALA A 1 12.97 11.73 10.94
N VAL A 2 11.76 12.16 10.52
CA VAL A 2 11.07 11.66 9.32
C VAL A 2 11.89 11.82 8.03
N ARG A 3 12.49 13.00 7.79
CA ARG A 3 13.35 13.25 6.62
C ARG A 3 14.53 12.27 6.53
N ARG A 4 15.18 11.99 7.67
CA ARG A 4 16.29 11.02 7.76
C ARG A 4 15.83 9.61 7.37
N PHE A 5 14.69 9.15 7.88
CA PHE A 5 14.16 7.83 7.48
C PHE A 5 13.73 7.79 6.02
N THR A 6 13.17 8.88 5.50
CA THR A 6 12.81 9.00 4.07
C THR A 6 14.04 8.87 3.19
N ALA A 7 15.12 9.60 3.50
CA ALA A 7 16.39 9.48 2.81
C ALA A 7 16.96 8.05 2.87
N ARG A 8 16.83 7.38 4.02
CA ARG A 8 17.24 5.97 4.17
C ARG A 8 16.42 5.00 3.31
N VAL A 9 15.11 5.22 3.17
CA VAL A 9 14.25 4.41 2.26
C VAL A 9 14.71 4.60 0.82
N VAL A 10 14.91 5.85 0.39
CA VAL A 10 15.37 6.16 -0.98
C VAL A 10 16.74 5.52 -1.23
N ALA A 11 17.70 5.72 -0.34
CA ALA A 11 19.04 5.14 -0.46
C ALA A 11 19.01 3.60 -0.47
N ALA A 12 18.20 2.97 0.40
CA ALA A 12 18.05 1.52 0.39
C ALA A 12 17.46 1.01 -0.93
N ARG A 13 16.49 1.74 -1.51
CA ARG A 13 15.88 1.38 -2.79
C ARG A 13 16.80 1.58 -4.00
N ALA A 14 17.71 2.54 -3.91
CA ALA A 14 18.71 2.84 -4.93
C ALA A 14 20.01 2.05 -4.77
N SER A 15 20.07 1.12 -3.81
CA SER A 15 21.27 0.30 -3.58
C SER A 15 21.61 -0.54 -4.81
N SER A 16 22.86 -0.44 -5.28
CA SER A 16 23.41 -1.26 -6.37
C SER A 16 23.26 -2.75 -6.05
N ASP A 17 23.55 -3.15 -4.81
CA ASP A 17 23.54 -4.55 -4.39
C ASP A 17 22.12 -5.12 -4.45
N TRP A 18 21.12 -4.33 -4.06
CA TRP A 18 19.72 -4.75 -4.13
C TRP A 18 19.23 -4.82 -5.57
N ALA A 19 19.66 -3.90 -6.43
CA ALA A 19 19.36 -3.95 -7.86
C ALA A 19 19.99 -5.20 -8.52
N GLN A 20 21.26 -5.47 -8.22
CA GLN A 20 21.99 -6.64 -8.71
C GLN A 20 21.37 -7.95 -8.23
N ALA A 21 21.07 -8.11 -6.94
CA ALA A 21 20.43 -9.30 -6.40
C ALA A 21 19.08 -9.59 -7.06
N ARG A 22 18.27 -8.54 -7.33
CA ARG A 22 16.99 -8.69 -8.06
C ARG A 22 17.20 -9.11 -9.51
N ALA A 23 18.19 -8.52 -10.19
CA ALA A 23 18.51 -8.89 -11.57
C ALA A 23 18.99 -10.34 -11.67
N LEU A 24 19.88 -10.77 -10.77
CA LEU A 24 20.36 -12.15 -10.68
C LEU A 24 19.22 -13.12 -10.41
N LYS A 25 18.32 -12.79 -9.47
CA LYS A 25 17.15 -13.60 -9.18
C LYS A 25 16.22 -13.73 -10.39
N ALA A 26 15.94 -12.62 -11.09
CA ALA A 26 15.10 -12.64 -12.27
C ALA A 26 15.70 -13.49 -13.40
N ALA A 27 17.02 -13.39 -13.62
CA ALA A 27 17.72 -14.22 -14.59
C ALA A 27 17.67 -15.71 -14.22
N LEU A 28 17.90 -16.03 -12.95
CA LEU A 28 17.83 -17.41 -12.45
C LEU A 28 16.41 -17.98 -12.57
N ASP A 29 15.39 -17.20 -12.23
CA ASP A 29 13.99 -17.61 -12.37
C ASP A 29 13.61 -17.87 -13.82
N ALA A 30 14.10 -17.07 -14.76
CA ALA A 30 13.88 -17.28 -16.20
C ALA A 30 14.54 -18.59 -16.68
N LEU A 31 15.79 -18.85 -16.27
CA LEU A 31 16.49 -20.09 -16.56
C LEU A 31 15.76 -21.31 -15.99
N HIS A 32 15.31 -21.20 -14.74
CA HIS A 32 14.57 -22.25 -14.05
C HIS A 32 13.21 -22.51 -14.69
N ALA A 33 12.47 -21.49 -15.09
CA ALA A 33 11.20 -21.62 -15.79
C ALA A 33 11.37 -22.34 -17.14
N ALA A 34 12.42 -22.00 -17.90
CA ALA A 34 12.73 -22.69 -19.16
C ALA A 34 13.09 -24.17 -18.92
N ALA A 35 13.87 -24.45 -17.87
CA ALA A 35 14.28 -25.81 -17.53
C ALA A 35 13.09 -26.66 -17.01
N GLU A 36 12.18 -26.08 -16.21
CA GLU A 36 10.92 -26.72 -15.79
C GLU A 36 10.05 -27.05 -17.01
N ALA A 37 9.86 -26.10 -17.94
CA ALA A 37 9.10 -26.33 -19.16
C ALA A 37 9.66 -27.48 -20.02
N ALA A 38 11.00 -27.61 -20.11
CA ALA A 38 11.64 -28.70 -20.83
C ALA A 38 11.37 -30.08 -20.20
N ILE A 39 11.40 -30.18 -18.86
CA ILE A 39 11.05 -31.42 -18.16
C ILE A 39 9.58 -31.75 -18.33
N ASP A 40 8.69 -30.76 -18.18
CA ASP A 40 7.25 -30.96 -18.32
C ASP A 40 6.90 -31.45 -19.74
N ALA A 41 7.54 -30.88 -20.77
CA ALA A 41 7.39 -31.31 -22.16
C ALA A 41 7.86 -32.76 -22.37
N ARG A 42 9.04 -33.12 -21.84
CA ARG A 42 9.55 -34.50 -21.91
C ARG A 42 8.63 -35.48 -21.19
N HIS A 43 8.15 -35.14 -19.98
CA HIS A 43 7.23 -36.00 -19.24
C HIS A 43 5.86 -36.11 -19.91
N ALA A 44 5.40 -35.07 -20.61
CA ALA A 44 4.21 -35.15 -21.46
C ALA A 44 4.40 -36.12 -22.63
N ALA A 45 5.54 -36.07 -23.33
CA ALA A 45 5.87 -37.02 -24.38
C ALA A 45 5.97 -38.46 -23.84
N ASN A 46 6.61 -38.65 -22.68
CA ASN A 46 6.70 -39.94 -22.02
C ASN A 46 5.31 -40.49 -21.65
N ARG A 47 4.39 -39.63 -21.16
CA ARG A 47 2.99 -40.01 -20.89
C ARG A 47 2.27 -40.46 -22.15
N ALA A 48 2.42 -39.72 -23.26
CA ALA A 48 1.81 -40.08 -24.55
C ALA A 48 2.34 -41.42 -25.08
N ALA A 49 3.67 -41.63 -25.06
CA ALA A 49 4.28 -42.89 -25.49
C ALA A 49 3.80 -44.08 -24.65
N ARG A 50 3.71 -43.92 -23.32
CA ARG A 50 3.15 -44.94 -22.43
C ARG A 50 1.68 -45.24 -22.72
N GLN A 51 0.88 -44.24 -23.11
CA GLN A 51 -0.52 -44.45 -23.46
C GLN A 51 -0.64 -45.31 -24.72
N VAL A 52 0.14 -45.00 -25.77
CA VAL A 52 0.19 -45.81 -27.01
C VAL A 52 0.62 -47.24 -26.72
N GLU A 53 1.67 -47.43 -25.90
CA GLU A 53 2.13 -48.77 -25.54
C GLU A 53 1.08 -49.55 -24.73
N ARG A 54 0.38 -48.91 -23.81
CA ARG A 54 -0.73 -49.54 -23.07
C ARG A 54 -1.87 -49.94 -24.00
N GLU A 55 -2.19 -49.13 -24.99
CA GLU A 55 -3.23 -49.46 -25.98
C GLU A 55 -2.82 -50.65 -26.85
N ARG A 56 -1.56 -50.69 -27.31
CA ARG A 56 -1.00 -51.84 -28.03
C ARG A 56 -1.06 -53.12 -27.18
N LEU A 57 -0.64 -53.06 -25.92
CA LEU A 57 -0.67 -54.19 -25.00
C LEU A 57 -2.11 -54.68 -24.72
N ARG A 58 -3.09 -53.77 -24.70
CA ARG A 58 -4.52 -54.13 -24.61
C ARG A 58 -5.00 -54.87 -25.85
N GLN A 59 -4.59 -54.44 -27.05
CA GLN A 59 -5.01 -55.07 -28.32
C GLN A 59 -4.50 -56.52 -28.45
N VAL A 60 -3.33 -56.83 -27.88
CA VAL A 60 -2.76 -58.19 -27.90
C VAL A 60 -3.12 -59.02 -26.66
N GLU A 61 -4.09 -58.56 -25.86
CA GLU A 61 -4.53 -59.21 -24.60
C GLU A 61 -3.35 -59.56 -23.65
N ALA A 62 -2.32 -58.71 -23.61
CA ALA A 62 -1.16 -58.95 -22.78
C ALA A 62 -1.54 -58.92 -21.29
N GLY A 63 -1.03 -59.89 -20.53
CA GLY A 63 -1.31 -59.99 -19.09
C GLY A 63 -0.77 -58.82 -18.26
N PRO A 64 -1.19 -58.68 -16.99
CA PRO A 64 -0.83 -57.55 -16.11
C PRO A 64 0.68 -57.36 -15.90
N ALA A 65 1.45 -58.44 -16.09
CA ALA A 65 2.90 -58.41 -16.04
C ALA A 65 3.53 -57.47 -17.08
N ALA A 66 2.87 -57.27 -18.23
CA ALA A 66 3.36 -56.48 -19.36
C ALA A 66 3.27 -54.96 -19.12
N THR A 67 2.31 -54.49 -18.30
CA THR A 67 2.16 -53.04 -18.00
C THR A 67 3.11 -52.55 -16.91
N ARG A 68 3.76 -53.45 -16.16
CA ARG A 68 4.69 -53.10 -15.07
C ARG A 68 5.80 -52.15 -15.51
N SER A 69 6.34 -52.33 -16.72
CA SER A 69 7.38 -51.44 -17.25
C SER A 69 6.89 -50.00 -17.41
N ALA A 70 5.66 -49.82 -17.91
CA ALA A 70 5.04 -48.50 -18.05
C ALA A 70 4.71 -47.85 -16.70
N ASP A 71 4.34 -48.64 -15.68
CA ASP A 71 4.09 -48.14 -14.32
C ASP A 71 5.39 -47.70 -13.62
N LEU A 72 6.47 -48.48 -13.78
CA LEU A 72 7.80 -48.13 -13.28
C LEU A 72 8.34 -46.85 -13.94
N ALA A 73 8.17 -46.71 -15.26
CA ALA A 73 8.55 -45.50 -15.98
C ALA A 73 7.76 -44.26 -15.53
N ALA A 74 6.47 -44.40 -15.22
CA ALA A 74 5.66 -43.30 -14.68
C ALA A 74 6.14 -42.86 -13.28
N ARG A 75 6.49 -43.82 -12.41
CA ARG A 75 7.08 -43.51 -11.09
C ARG A 75 8.45 -42.86 -11.22
N ALA A 76 9.27 -43.29 -12.18
CA ALA A 76 10.58 -42.70 -12.45
C ALA A 76 10.45 -41.22 -12.86
N ASP A 77 9.52 -40.88 -13.77
CA ASP A 77 9.22 -39.50 -14.14
C ASP A 77 8.81 -38.66 -12.90
N GLU A 78 7.95 -39.20 -12.02
CA GLU A 78 7.52 -38.48 -10.81
C GLU A 78 8.69 -38.19 -9.86
N VAL A 79 9.55 -39.19 -9.61
CA VAL A 79 10.74 -39.04 -8.76
C VAL A 79 11.70 -38.02 -9.36
N GLU A 80 11.94 -38.07 -10.66
CA GLU A 80 12.80 -37.12 -11.37
C GLU A 80 12.25 -35.69 -11.26
N HIS A 81 10.97 -35.47 -11.52
CA HIS A 81 10.34 -34.15 -11.43
C HIS A 81 10.43 -33.59 -10.01
N ARG A 82 10.21 -34.43 -8.99
CA ARG A 82 10.35 -34.04 -7.57
C ARG A 82 11.79 -33.65 -7.23
N ALA A 83 12.77 -34.46 -7.64
CA ALA A 83 14.19 -34.20 -7.42
C ALA A 83 14.64 -32.91 -8.13
N PHE A 84 14.15 -32.69 -9.35
CA PHE A 84 14.44 -31.48 -10.12
C PHE A 84 13.90 -30.22 -9.44
N LYS A 85 12.62 -30.22 -9.03
CA LYS A 85 12.05 -29.07 -8.30
C LYS A 85 12.77 -28.80 -6.98
N ALA A 86 13.21 -29.85 -6.27
CA ALA A 86 14.02 -29.70 -5.07
C ALA A 86 15.38 -29.04 -5.37
N ARG A 87 16.05 -29.45 -6.46
CA ARG A 87 17.32 -28.85 -6.90
C ARG A 87 17.16 -27.36 -7.23
N LEU A 88 16.16 -26.99 -8.03
CA LEU A 88 15.95 -25.59 -8.40
C LEU A 88 15.62 -24.71 -7.18
N ARG A 89 14.86 -25.24 -6.21
CA ARG A 89 14.63 -24.56 -4.93
C ARG A 89 15.93 -24.35 -4.15
N ALA A 90 16.80 -25.35 -4.10
CA ALA A 90 18.10 -25.23 -3.42
C ALA A 90 19.01 -24.20 -4.10
N GLU A 91 19.03 -24.15 -5.44
CA GLU A 91 19.78 -23.15 -6.21
C GLU A 91 19.29 -21.72 -5.95
N ARG A 92 17.98 -21.50 -5.79
CA ARG A 92 17.41 -20.17 -5.49
C ARG A 92 17.56 -19.75 -4.03
N ALA A 93 17.74 -20.69 -3.10
CA ALA A 93 17.64 -20.45 -1.67
C ALA A 93 18.53 -19.31 -1.16
N ALA A 94 19.77 -19.21 -1.64
CA ALA A 94 20.69 -18.16 -1.21
C ALA A 94 20.24 -16.76 -1.66
N LEU A 95 19.82 -16.62 -2.92
CA LEU A 95 19.32 -15.36 -3.48
C LEU A 95 17.97 -14.96 -2.86
N ASP A 96 17.08 -15.93 -2.62
CA ASP A 96 15.82 -15.71 -1.91
C ASP A 96 16.07 -15.17 -0.49
N ALA A 97 16.98 -15.78 0.25
CA ALA A 97 17.35 -15.35 1.59
C ALA A 97 18.00 -13.95 1.58
N GLU A 98 18.81 -13.64 0.57
CA GLU A 98 19.42 -12.32 0.42
C GLU A 98 18.37 -11.23 0.15
N LEU A 99 17.48 -11.43 -0.81
CA LEU A 99 16.40 -10.50 -1.11
C LEU A 99 15.46 -10.31 0.08
N ALA A 100 15.12 -11.40 0.78
CA ALA A 100 14.31 -11.33 1.98
C ALA A 100 14.94 -10.45 3.07
N ARG A 101 16.28 -10.48 3.23
CA ARG A 101 17.00 -9.59 4.15
C ARG A 101 16.88 -8.12 3.74
N PHE A 102 17.04 -7.81 2.45
CA PHE A 102 16.87 -6.44 1.94
C PHE A 102 15.46 -5.92 2.18
N GLU A 103 14.45 -6.72 1.86
CA GLU A 103 13.06 -6.34 2.07
C GLU A 103 12.72 -6.17 3.55
N ALA A 104 13.20 -7.07 4.42
CA ALA A 104 13.00 -6.95 5.86
C ALA A 104 13.60 -5.64 6.40
N ARG A 105 14.80 -5.29 5.93
CA ARG A 105 15.45 -4.01 6.27
C ARG A 105 14.63 -2.82 5.77
N LEU A 106 14.12 -2.86 4.54
CA LEU A 106 13.29 -1.80 3.98
C LEU A 106 11.99 -1.62 4.77
N ARG A 107 11.27 -2.72 5.04
CA ARG A 107 10.05 -2.73 5.87
C ARG A 107 10.29 -2.12 7.24
N ARG A 108 11.41 -2.47 7.90
CA ARG A 108 11.79 -1.89 9.20
C ARG A 108 12.00 -0.37 9.12
N ILE A 109 12.69 0.12 8.10
CA ILE A 109 12.92 1.57 7.92
C ILE A 109 11.59 2.29 7.64
N GLU A 110 10.70 1.70 6.85
CA GLU A 110 9.38 2.26 6.56
C GLU A 110 8.48 2.33 7.80
N GLN A 111 8.46 1.27 8.62
CA GLN A 111 7.76 1.27 9.91
C GLN A 111 8.27 2.39 10.83
N LEU A 112 9.60 2.54 10.95
CA LEU A 112 10.21 3.63 11.73
C LEU A 112 9.87 5.02 11.16
N ARG A 113 9.81 5.17 9.84
CA ARG A 113 9.39 6.41 9.18
C ARG A 113 7.96 6.77 9.53
N VAL A 114 7.04 5.79 9.46
CA VAL A 114 5.62 5.97 9.79
C VAL A 114 5.45 6.32 11.27
N ALA A 115 6.12 5.59 12.16
CA ALA A 115 6.08 5.87 13.60
C ALA A 115 6.60 7.29 13.90
N ALA A 116 7.75 7.67 13.33
CA ALA A 116 8.31 9.02 13.48
C ALA A 116 7.36 10.10 12.92
N SER A 117 6.67 9.82 11.81
CA SER A 117 5.67 10.74 11.25
C SER A 117 4.47 10.90 12.17
N ARG A 118 3.95 9.81 12.74
CA ARG A 118 2.82 9.86 13.68
C ARG A 118 3.16 10.64 14.94
N ILE A 119 4.34 10.41 15.52
CA ILE A 119 4.81 11.16 16.70
C ILE A 119 4.89 12.66 16.38
N MET A 120 5.53 13.01 15.27
CA MET A 120 5.69 14.42 14.86
C MET A 120 4.34 15.08 14.55
N SER A 121 3.43 14.38 13.87
CA SER A 121 2.08 14.89 13.59
C SER A 121 1.29 15.12 14.88
N ARG A 122 1.36 14.20 15.86
CA ARG A 122 0.71 14.41 17.17
C ARG A 122 1.23 15.66 17.86
N GLN A 123 2.55 15.81 17.94
CA GLN A 123 3.18 17.00 18.51
C GLN A 123 2.71 18.27 17.81
N LEU A 124 2.64 18.27 16.48
CA LEU A 124 2.12 19.40 15.71
C LEU A 124 0.66 19.68 16.06
N TYR A 125 -0.21 18.67 16.04
CA TYR A 125 -1.64 18.86 16.29
C TYR A 125 -1.94 19.29 17.73
N ASP A 126 -1.14 18.86 18.70
CA ASP A 126 -1.25 19.31 20.09
C ASP A 126 -0.92 20.82 20.23
N THR A 127 -0.20 21.44 19.28
CA THR A 127 0.03 22.90 19.26
C THR A 127 -1.15 23.71 18.74
N TYR A 128 -2.14 23.07 18.10
CA TYR A 128 -3.28 23.76 17.51
C TYR A 128 -4.37 23.87 18.57
N VAL A 129 -4.49 25.05 19.18
CA VAL A 129 -5.51 25.35 20.19
C VAL A 129 -6.54 26.32 19.60
N PHE A 130 -7.80 25.92 19.65
CA PHE A 130 -8.93 26.73 19.22
C PHE A 130 -9.68 27.26 20.45
N GLU A 131 -10.07 28.52 20.39
CA GLU A 131 -10.94 29.15 21.38
C GLU A 131 -12.23 29.58 20.69
N ASN A 132 -13.38 29.18 21.23
CA ASN A 132 -14.68 29.55 20.66
C ASN A 132 -15.21 30.87 21.25
N ALA A 133 -16.39 31.31 20.81
CA ALA A 133 -16.97 32.56 21.27
C ALA A 133 -17.42 32.54 22.75
N LEU A 134 -17.47 31.36 23.38
CA LEU A 134 -17.76 31.19 24.81
C LEU A 134 -16.48 31.20 25.66
N GLY A 135 -15.29 31.36 25.05
CA GLY A 135 -13.99 31.28 25.72
C GLY A 135 -13.53 29.85 26.03
N GLU A 136 -14.24 28.82 25.54
CA GLU A 136 -13.82 27.43 25.71
C GLU A 136 -12.63 27.14 24.80
N ARG A 137 -11.64 26.40 25.32
CA ARG A 137 -10.45 26.01 24.57
C ARG A 137 -10.41 24.51 24.33
N ARG A 138 -10.09 24.12 23.10
CA ARG A 138 -9.82 22.71 22.73
C ARG A 138 -8.67 22.62 21.74
N THR A 139 -7.85 21.59 21.91
CA THR A 139 -6.83 21.21 20.94
C THR A 139 -7.46 20.58 19.69
N LEU A 140 -6.73 20.60 18.57
CA LEU A 140 -7.17 19.90 17.36
C LEU A 140 -7.40 18.41 17.62
N ARG A 141 -6.57 17.77 18.46
CA ARG A 141 -6.71 16.33 18.76
C ARG A 141 -7.96 16.03 19.58
N GLU A 142 -8.34 16.89 20.52
CA GLU A 142 -9.60 16.74 21.27
C GLU A 142 -10.83 16.88 20.37
N LEU A 143 -10.80 17.78 19.39
CA LEU A 143 -11.91 17.95 18.44
C LEU A 143 -12.10 16.74 17.52
N PHE A 144 -11.03 15.99 17.24
CA PHE A 144 -11.09 14.80 16.39
C PHE A 144 -11.22 13.49 17.15
N ALA A 145 -11.12 13.49 18.48
CA ALA A 145 -11.19 12.28 19.30
C ALA A 145 -12.47 11.46 19.00
N PRO A 146 -12.38 10.11 18.95
CA PRO A 146 -11.22 9.26 19.28
C PRO A 146 -10.22 9.05 18.14
N ARG A 147 -10.43 9.64 16.95
CA ARG A 147 -9.54 9.51 15.79
C ARG A 147 -8.47 10.60 15.76
N GLU A 148 -7.33 10.33 15.13
CA GLU A 148 -6.33 11.37 14.89
C GLU A 148 -6.80 12.33 13.79
N PRO A 149 -6.48 13.63 13.87
CA PRO A 149 -6.79 14.58 12.80
C PRO A 149 -6.15 14.17 11.46
N PRO A 150 -6.87 14.30 10.33
CA PRO A 150 -6.28 14.11 9.01
C PRO A 150 -5.23 15.19 8.73
N SER A 151 -4.29 14.89 7.84
CA SER A 151 -3.22 15.83 7.49
C SER A 151 -3.78 17.17 6.98
N GLY A 152 -3.25 18.27 7.52
CA GLY A 152 -3.68 19.64 7.21
C GLY A 152 -5.01 20.06 7.82
N ALA A 153 -5.58 19.29 8.76
CA ALA A 153 -6.71 19.76 9.54
C ALA A 153 -6.30 20.99 10.39
N GLY A 154 -7.18 22.00 10.45
CA GLY A 154 -6.87 23.28 11.11
C GLY A 154 -6.02 24.25 10.28
N ASP A 155 -5.48 23.82 9.13
CA ASP A 155 -4.65 24.70 8.29
C ASP A 155 -5.43 25.53 7.26
N CYS A 156 -6.70 25.20 7.03
CA CYS A 156 -7.59 25.94 6.13
C CYS A 156 -7.74 27.41 6.56
N ALA A 157 -8.06 28.27 5.60
CA ALA A 157 -8.27 29.70 5.86
C ALA A 157 -9.45 29.92 6.81
N ALA A 158 -10.55 29.18 6.62
CA ALA A 158 -11.78 29.34 7.40
C ALA A 158 -11.57 29.30 8.94
N PRO A 159 -11.02 28.22 9.55
CA PRO A 159 -10.76 28.20 10.99
C PRO A 159 -9.85 29.34 11.47
N LYS A 160 -8.85 29.72 10.67
CA LYS A 160 -7.87 30.77 11.04
C LYS A 160 -8.50 32.16 11.04
N LEU A 161 -9.28 32.49 10.01
CA LEU A 161 -9.98 33.77 9.91
C LEU A 161 -11.03 33.93 11.01
N ILE A 162 -11.80 32.87 11.28
CA ILE A 162 -12.79 32.89 12.36
C ILE A 162 -12.10 33.03 13.72
N ALA A 163 -11.07 32.23 14.00
CA ALA A 163 -10.32 32.35 15.25
C ALA A 163 -9.69 33.74 15.42
N TYR A 164 -9.18 34.34 14.34
CA TYR A 164 -8.67 35.71 14.36
C TYR A 164 -9.79 36.71 14.69
N ALA A 165 -10.96 36.59 14.06
CA ALA A 165 -12.09 37.46 14.34
C ALA A 165 -12.50 37.38 15.81
N LEU A 166 -12.65 36.16 16.36
CA LEU A 166 -12.98 35.95 17.77
C LEU A 166 -11.95 36.60 18.72
N ARG A 167 -10.66 36.41 18.44
CA ARG A 167 -9.56 36.95 19.27
C ARG A 167 -9.43 38.47 19.25
N ASN A 168 -9.98 39.13 18.23
CA ASN A 168 -9.96 40.58 18.08
C ASN A 168 -11.34 41.19 18.30
N GLU A 169 -12.25 40.46 18.97
CA GLU A 169 -13.60 40.92 19.29
C GLU A 169 -14.44 41.31 18.05
N LEU A 170 -14.06 40.79 16.88
CA LEU A 170 -14.78 40.95 15.64
C LEU A 170 -15.90 39.91 15.55
N THR A 171 -16.99 40.28 14.90
CA THR A 171 -18.11 39.38 14.63
C THR A 171 -18.02 38.83 13.21
N PRO A 172 -17.72 37.54 13.01
CA PRO A 172 -17.76 36.94 11.69
C PRO A 172 -19.20 36.90 11.18
N LEU A 173 -19.48 37.57 10.05
CA LEU A 173 -20.83 37.66 9.47
C LEU A 173 -21.08 36.58 8.42
N ALA A 174 -20.13 36.42 7.49
CA ALA A 174 -20.20 35.44 6.41
C ALA A 174 -18.78 35.04 6.01
N LEU A 175 -18.66 33.84 5.44
CA LEU A 175 -17.43 33.33 4.87
C LEU A 175 -17.76 32.50 3.63
N ALA A 176 -16.99 32.69 2.57
CA ALA A 176 -17.09 31.90 1.36
C ALA A 176 -15.69 31.43 0.94
N GLU A 177 -15.56 30.16 0.58
CA GLU A 177 -14.34 29.59 0.00
C GLU A 177 -14.63 29.26 -1.47
N PHE A 178 -13.74 29.65 -2.38
CA PHE A 178 -13.86 29.37 -3.81
C PHE A 178 -12.54 28.89 -4.39
N TRP A 179 -12.60 28.27 -5.57
CA TRP A 179 -11.42 27.80 -6.29
C TRP A 179 -11.01 28.78 -7.39
N TRP A 180 -9.70 29.00 -7.55
CA TRP A 180 -9.15 29.87 -8.59
C TRP A 180 -8.01 29.16 -9.33
N GLY A 181 -8.02 29.22 -10.67
CA GLY A 181 -7.08 28.53 -11.54
C GLY A 181 -7.43 27.07 -11.85
N LEU A 182 -6.43 26.34 -12.38
CA LEU A 182 -6.62 24.98 -12.89
C LEU A 182 -7.16 24.02 -11.81
N PRO A 183 -8.11 23.14 -12.16
CA PRO A 183 -8.63 22.15 -11.23
C PRO A 183 -7.51 21.20 -10.75
N PRO A 184 -7.61 20.65 -9.53
CA PRO A 184 -6.66 19.67 -9.04
C PRO A 184 -6.72 18.42 -9.92
N ARG A 185 -5.61 17.67 -10.01
CA ARG A 185 -5.54 16.43 -10.81
C ARG A 185 -6.59 15.38 -10.43
N SER A 186 -7.08 15.41 -9.20
CA SER A 186 -8.16 14.55 -8.71
C SER A 186 -9.55 14.98 -9.17
N GLY A 187 -9.68 16.12 -9.86
CA GLY A 187 -10.95 16.72 -10.25
C GLY A 187 -11.73 17.33 -9.07
N GLY A 188 -12.98 17.71 -9.33
CA GLY A 188 -13.95 18.14 -8.32
C GLY A 188 -13.87 19.60 -7.88
N LYS A 189 -13.09 20.44 -8.58
CA LYS A 189 -13.08 21.89 -8.38
C LYS A 189 -13.22 22.59 -9.72
N GLU A 190 -13.99 23.66 -9.74
CA GLU A 190 -14.28 24.51 -10.89
C GLU A 190 -13.89 25.93 -10.52
N GLU A 191 -13.24 26.62 -11.46
CA GLU A 191 -12.82 28.00 -11.23
C GLU A 191 -14.02 28.92 -10.99
N GLY A 192 -13.92 29.78 -9.98
CA GLY A 192 -14.98 30.70 -9.57
C GLY A 192 -16.13 30.05 -8.78
N ALA A 193 -16.18 28.72 -8.70
CA ALA A 193 -17.22 28.04 -7.93
C ALA A 193 -16.96 28.10 -6.42
N PHE A 194 -18.05 28.27 -5.67
CA PHE A 194 -18.04 28.30 -4.21
C PHE A 194 -18.21 26.90 -3.63
N TYR A 195 -17.51 26.64 -2.53
CA TYR A 195 -17.52 25.36 -1.85
C TYR A 195 -17.80 25.51 -0.37
N ALA A 196 -18.59 24.57 0.15
CA ALA A 196 -18.71 24.40 1.59
C ALA A 196 -17.35 24.02 2.21
N PRO A 197 -17.16 24.29 3.51
CA PRO A 197 -15.98 23.84 4.22
C PRO A 197 -15.77 22.33 4.05
N CYS A 198 -14.52 21.91 3.91
CA CYS A 198 -14.21 20.49 3.73
C CYS A 198 -14.80 19.64 4.88
N ALA A 199 -15.66 18.68 4.52
CA ALA A 199 -16.44 17.90 5.48
C ALA A 199 -15.55 17.16 6.50
N GLU A 200 -14.48 16.53 6.01
CA GLU A 200 -13.60 15.71 6.84
C GLU A 200 -12.69 16.50 7.79
N LYS A 201 -12.47 17.80 7.54
CA LYS A 201 -11.55 18.62 8.35
C LYS A 201 -12.26 19.81 8.97
N CYS A 202 -12.62 20.80 8.18
CA CYS A 202 -13.27 22.01 8.67
C CYS A 202 -14.66 21.73 9.22
N GLY A 203 -15.37 20.72 8.69
CA GLY A 203 -16.65 20.26 9.23
C GLY A 203 -16.59 19.79 10.69
N VAL A 204 -15.40 19.42 11.20
CA VAL A 204 -15.19 19.05 12.61
C VAL A 204 -14.78 20.26 13.46
N VAL A 205 -13.97 21.17 12.91
CA VAL A 205 -13.40 22.31 13.66
C VAL A 205 -14.38 23.48 13.77
N LEU A 206 -15.06 23.83 12.68
CA LEU A 206 -15.92 25.01 12.61
C LEU A 206 -17.12 24.98 13.57
N PRO A 207 -17.82 23.84 13.78
CA PRO A 207 -18.92 23.81 14.75
C PRO A 207 -18.49 24.21 16.16
N PHE A 208 -17.28 23.81 16.58
CA PHE A 208 -16.74 24.22 17.87
C PHE A 208 -16.40 25.71 17.89
N LEU A 209 -15.68 26.22 16.88
CA LEU A 209 -15.30 27.63 16.81
C LEU A 209 -16.50 28.58 16.80
N LEU A 210 -17.58 28.18 16.12
CA LEU A 210 -18.80 28.97 16.00
C LEU A 210 -19.78 28.75 17.16
N ALA A 211 -19.50 27.84 18.09
CA ALA A 211 -20.32 27.64 19.27
C ALA A 211 -20.40 28.94 20.10
N GLY A 212 -21.59 29.23 20.61
CA GLY A 212 -21.88 30.49 21.30
C GLY A 212 -22.22 31.66 20.38
N ARG A 213 -22.08 31.51 19.06
CA ARG A 213 -22.65 32.44 18.09
C ARG A 213 -23.91 31.82 17.50
N THR A 214 -25.06 32.37 17.86
CA THR A 214 -26.25 32.23 17.03
C THR A 214 -26.01 33.10 15.80
N PRO A 215 -25.89 32.53 14.58
CA PRO A 215 -26.06 33.38 13.42
C PRO A 215 -27.46 33.99 13.51
N PRO A 216 -27.65 35.29 13.21
CA PRO A 216 -28.99 35.74 12.87
C PRO A 216 -29.45 34.81 11.76
N VAL A 217 -30.54 34.09 12.00
CA VAL A 217 -31.17 33.25 10.98
C VAL A 217 -31.74 34.20 9.94
N THR A 218 -30.91 34.65 9.01
CA THR A 218 -31.38 35.18 7.75
C THR A 218 -31.81 33.95 6.96
N ARG A 219 -33.05 33.51 7.20
CA ARG A 219 -33.81 32.82 6.16
C ARG A 219 -33.82 33.77 4.96
N ALA A 220 -32.94 33.53 3.99
CA ALA A 220 -33.12 34.11 2.68
C ALA A 220 -34.34 33.43 2.03
N PRO A 221 -35.15 34.19 1.25
CA PRO A 221 -36.43 33.76 0.70
C PRO A 221 -36.34 32.56 -0.24
#